data_AF-A0A2N2DJB2-F1
#
_entry.id   AF-A0A2N2DJB2-F1
#
_cell.length_a   1.000
_cell.length_b   1.000
_cell.length_c   1.000
_cell.angle_alpha   90.00
_cell.angle_beta   90.00
_cell.angle_gamma   90.00
#
_symmetry.space_group_name_H-M   'P 1'
#
loop_
_entity.id
_entity.type
_entity.pdbx_description
1 polymer ?
#
loop_
_entity_poly.entity_id
_entity_poly.type
_entity_poly.pdbx_seq_one_letter_code
_entity_poly.pdbx_strand_id
1 'polypeptide(L)'
;MKLMKDIPLTVNFKGKQVVAGNLLPDGTFKKTVARKQKLFALDAYGLDPEYMHPAFDLGCKIIELREKDTNDVYRISADKFKQYAVKRALGKFKPRLYCPMKYWDQINRKPEPRQGQLAFL
;
A
#
# COMPACT_ATOMS: atom_id res chain seq x y z
N MET A 1 15.36 27.52 -1.62
CA MET A 1 14.96 26.10 -1.45
C MET A 1 13.74 25.83 -2.33
N LYS A 2 13.85 24.97 -3.34
CA LYS A 2 12.69 24.51 -4.12
C LYS A 2 11.96 23.47 -3.25
N LEU A 3 10.75 23.78 -2.79
CA LEU A 3 9.86 22.78 -2.19
C LEU A 3 9.61 21.70 -3.24
N MET A 4 10.26 20.54 -3.10
CA MET A 4 9.91 19.36 -3.89
C MET A 4 8.45 19.03 -3.57
N LYS A 5 7.60 19.06 -4.59
CA LYS A 5 6.16 18.80 -4.46
C LYS A 5 5.89 17.31 -4.65
N ASP A 6 4.85 16.82 -4.00
CA ASP A 6 4.32 15.47 -4.20
C ASP A 6 4.01 15.23 -5.69
N ILE A 7 4.35 14.05 -6.19
CA ILE A 7 4.08 13.64 -7.57
C ILE A 7 2.85 12.72 -7.58
N PRO A 8 1.71 13.16 -8.13
CA PRO A 8 0.54 12.31 -8.24
C PRO A 8 0.77 11.23 -9.30
N LEU A 9 0.57 9.97 -8.94
CA LEU A 9 0.61 8.85 -9.88
C LEU A 9 -0.81 8.42 -10.20
N THR A 10 -1.10 8.25 -11.48
CA THR A 10 -2.46 8.03 -11.98
C THR A 10 -2.63 6.63 -12.57
N VAL A 11 -3.88 6.20 -12.70
CA VAL A 11 -4.28 4.98 -13.41
C VAL A 11 -5.45 5.31 -14.34
N ASN A 12 -5.55 4.63 -15.47
CA ASN A 12 -6.74 4.75 -16.32
C ASN A 12 -7.88 3.89 -15.75
N PHE A 13 -8.93 4.54 -15.26
CA PHE A 13 -10.14 3.89 -14.79
C PHE A 13 -11.33 4.31 -15.64
N LYS A 14 -11.87 3.36 -16.42
CA LYS A 14 -13.03 3.57 -17.31
C LYS A 14 -12.85 4.78 -18.26
N GLY A 15 -11.66 4.94 -18.83
CA GLY A 15 -11.34 6.02 -19.77
C GLY A 15 -11.00 7.36 -19.11
N LYS A 16 -10.97 7.43 -17.77
CA LYS A 16 -10.56 8.63 -17.02
C LYS A 16 -9.26 8.38 -16.27
N GLN A 17 -8.35 9.35 -16.29
CA GLN A 17 -7.21 9.33 -15.39
C GLN A 17 -7.67 9.67 -13.98
N VAL A 18 -7.35 8.80 -13.03
CA VAL A 18 -7.63 9.01 -11.61
C VAL A 18 -6.34 8.89 -10.82
N VAL A 19 -6.17 9.73 -9.79
CA VAL A 19 -5.01 9.65 -8.90
C VAL A 19 -5.10 8.38 -8.08
N ALA A 20 -4.09 7.51 -8.23
CA ALA A 20 -3.99 6.26 -7.53
C ALA A 20 -3.26 6.39 -6.18
N GLY A 21 -2.36 7.38 -6.07
CA GLY A 21 -1.56 7.70 -4.90
C GLY A 21 -0.56 8.82 -5.21
N ASN A 22 0.21 9.24 -4.21
CA ASN A 22 1.21 10.30 -4.35
C ASN A 22 2.59 9.77 -3.96
N LEU A 23 3.59 10.04 -4.78
CA LEU A 23 4.99 9.86 -4.42
C LEU A 23 5.50 11.14 -3.74
N LEU A 24 5.93 11.01 -2.50
CA LEU A 24 6.46 12.11 -1.70
C LEU A 24 7.95 12.35 -1.98
N PRO A 25 8.48 13.55 -1.67
CA PRO A 25 9.90 13.87 -1.85
C PRO A 25 10.87 12.97 -1.08
N ASP A 26 10.41 12.35 0.01
CA ASP A 26 11.22 11.40 0.81
C ASP A 26 11.33 10.00 0.17
N GLY A 27 10.66 9.78 -0.97
CA GLY A 27 10.59 8.49 -1.66
C GLY A 27 9.48 7.58 -1.14
N THR A 28 8.54 8.07 -0.33
CA THR A 28 7.38 7.29 0.10
C THR A 28 6.23 7.43 -0.90
N PHE A 29 5.80 6.32 -1.50
CA PHE A 29 4.54 6.27 -2.24
C PHE A 29 3.38 6.00 -1.28
N LYS A 30 2.48 6.97 -1.13
CA LYS A 30 1.28 6.87 -0.29
C LYS A 30 0.05 6.55 -1.11
N LYS A 31 -0.71 5.53 -0.67
CA LYS A 31 -1.98 5.14 -1.27
C LYS A 31 -3.03 4.84 -0.21
N THR A 32 -4.25 5.30 -0.45
CA THR A 32 -5.42 4.93 0.34
C THR A 32 -6.12 3.72 -0.30
N VAL A 33 -6.46 2.72 0.52
CA VAL A 33 -7.19 1.52 0.12
C VAL A 33 -8.40 1.31 1.02
N ALA A 34 -9.39 0.54 0.56
CA ALA A 34 -10.52 0.11 1.37
C ALA A 34 -10.37 -1.37 1.73
N ARG A 35 -10.76 -1.77 2.94
CA ARG A 35 -10.58 -3.15 3.41
C ARG A 35 -11.25 -4.17 2.49
N LYS A 36 -12.41 -3.82 1.92
CA LYS A 36 -13.13 -4.64 0.92
C LYS A 36 -12.38 -4.88 -0.39
N GLN A 37 -11.31 -4.13 -0.68
CA GLN A 37 -10.46 -4.31 -1.86
C GLN A 37 -9.36 -5.35 -1.62
N LYS A 38 -9.15 -5.77 -0.37
CA LYS A 38 -8.21 -6.82 -0.04
C LYS A 38 -8.67 -8.13 -0.64
N LEU A 39 -7.77 -8.80 -1.35
CA LEU A 39 -8.02 -10.13 -1.86
C LEU A 39 -7.78 -11.14 -0.73
N PHE A 40 -8.86 -11.73 -0.23
CA PHE A 40 -8.81 -12.70 0.88
C PHE A 40 -7.89 -13.89 0.58
N ALA A 41 -7.95 -14.46 -0.63
CA ALA A 41 -7.17 -15.64 -0.99
C ALA A 41 -5.64 -15.46 -0.94
N LEU A 42 -5.13 -14.22 -1.03
CA LEU A 42 -3.70 -13.92 -0.92
C LEU A 42 -3.37 -13.06 0.31
N ASP A 43 -4.38 -12.68 1.09
CA ASP A 43 -4.31 -11.61 2.10
C ASP A 43 -3.45 -10.44 1.60
N ALA A 44 -3.88 -9.81 0.49
CA ALA A 44 -3.07 -8.80 -0.20
C ALA A 44 -3.93 -7.73 -0.88
N TYR A 45 -3.39 -6.52 -0.97
CA TYR A 45 -3.92 -5.46 -1.83
C TYR A 45 -3.35 -5.57 -3.25
N GLY A 46 -4.22 -5.41 -4.25
CA GLY A 46 -3.79 -5.37 -5.65
C GLY A 46 -3.39 -3.96 -6.06
N LEU A 47 -2.13 -3.78 -6.44
CA LEU A 47 -1.60 -2.52 -6.95
C LEU A 47 -1.40 -2.58 -8.47
N ASP A 48 -1.85 -1.57 -9.21
CA ASP A 48 -1.74 -1.58 -10.66
C ASP A 48 -0.31 -1.24 -11.10
N PRO A 49 0.29 -2.00 -12.03
CA PRO A 49 1.61 -1.70 -12.59
C PRO A 49 1.69 -0.29 -13.20
N GLU A 50 0.56 0.24 -13.71
CA GLU A 50 0.45 1.57 -14.33
C GLU A 50 0.92 2.71 -13.43
N TYR A 51 0.79 2.60 -12.11
CA TYR A 51 1.36 3.57 -11.18
C TYR A 51 2.54 3.03 -10.38
N MET A 52 2.64 1.71 -10.16
CA MET A 52 3.73 1.17 -9.37
C MET A 52 5.08 1.23 -10.10
N HIS A 53 5.13 0.96 -11.40
CA HIS A 53 6.39 1.04 -12.14
C HIS A 53 6.91 2.49 -12.20
N PRO A 54 6.10 3.51 -12.57
CA PRO A 54 6.53 4.90 -12.47
C PRO A 54 6.96 5.30 -11.06
N ALA A 55 6.30 4.81 -10.01
CA ALA A 55 6.74 5.07 -8.64
C ALA A 55 8.18 4.59 -8.42
N PHE A 56 8.51 3.37 -8.85
CA PHE A 56 9.85 2.82 -8.72
C PHE A 56 10.88 3.56 -9.57
N ASP A 57 10.53 3.90 -10.80
CA ASP A 57 11.41 4.64 -11.72
C ASP A 57 11.72 6.05 -11.20
N LEU A 58 10.78 6.66 -10.46
CA LEU A 58 10.93 7.95 -9.80
C LEU A 58 11.59 7.87 -8.42
N GLY A 59 12.12 6.70 -8.03
CA GLY A 59 12.89 6.53 -6.79
C GLY A 59 12.06 6.23 -5.55
N CYS A 60 10.89 5.62 -5.68
CA CYS A 60 10.13 5.10 -4.54
C CYS A 60 10.96 4.10 -3.73
N LYS A 61 11.12 4.39 -2.43
CA LYS A 61 11.83 3.58 -1.44
C LYS A 61 10.87 2.84 -0.52
N ILE A 62 9.74 3.45 -0.17
CA ILE A 62 8.74 2.91 0.75
C ILE A 62 7.37 2.98 0.11
N ILE A 63 6.55 1.94 0.27
CA ILE A 63 5.14 1.96 -0.08
C ILE A 63 4.35 2.01 1.24
N GLU A 64 3.46 2.99 1.36
CA GLU A 64 2.54 3.13 2.49
C GLU A 64 1.10 2.95 2.01
N LEU A 65 0.41 1.98 2.60
CA LEU A 65 -1.02 1.78 2.42
C LEU A 65 -1.76 2.24 3.67
N ARG A 66 -2.74 3.13 3.50
CA ARG A 66 -3.69 3.50 4.54
C ARG A 66 -5.04 2.88 4.25
N GLU A 67 -5.53 2.03 5.15
CA GLU A 67 -6.92 1.57 5.11
C GLU A 67 -7.84 2.69 5.58
N LYS A 68 -8.72 3.18 4.71
CA LYS A 68 -9.62 4.28 5.04
C LYS A 68 -10.67 3.92 6.09
N ASP A 69 -11.03 2.63 6.18
CA ASP A 69 -12.14 2.16 7.02
C ASP A 69 -11.68 1.93 8.48
N THR A 70 -10.41 1.56 8.69
CA THR A 70 -9.83 1.27 10.02
C THR A 70 -8.77 2.28 10.47
N ASN A 71 -8.27 3.11 9.55
CA ASN A 71 -7.07 3.93 9.72
C ASN A 71 -5.78 3.14 9.99
N ASP A 72 -5.78 1.83 9.68
CA ASP A 72 -4.55 1.04 9.69
C ASP A 72 -3.58 1.57 8.64
N VAL A 73 -2.30 1.61 9.02
CA VAL A 73 -1.21 2.04 8.15
C VAL A 73 -0.22 0.89 8.05
N TYR A 74 0.04 0.46 6.83
CA TYR A 74 0.99 -0.59 6.49
C TYR A 74 2.12 0.00 5.66
N ARG A 75 3.35 -0.40 5.94
CA ARG A 75 4.53 -0.02 5.17
C ARG A 75 5.34 -1.22 4.72
N ILE A 76 6.01 -1.08 3.59
CA ILE A 76 6.99 -2.04 3.08
C ILE A 76 8.05 -1.28 2.27
N SER A 77 9.29 -1.77 2.25
CA SER A 77 10.29 -1.24 1.32
C SER A 77 9.97 -1.66 -0.11
N ALA A 78 10.35 -0.82 -1.08
CA ALA A 78 10.20 -1.11 -2.50
C ALA A 78 10.92 -2.40 -2.89
N ASP A 79 12.09 -2.69 -2.31
CA ASP A 79 12.85 -3.91 -2.58
C ASP A 79 12.14 -5.16 -2.08
N LYS A 80 11.66 -5.17 -0.83
CA LYS A 80 10.84 -6.28 -0.32
C LYS A 80 9.57 -6.45 -1.15
N PHE A 81 8.92 -5.35 -1.54
CA PHE A 81 7.74 -5.43 -2.39
C PHE A 81 8.07 -6.06 -3.75
N LYS A 82 9.14 -5.64 -4.43
CA LYS A 82 9.57 -6.23 -5.71
C LYS A 82 9.93 -7.72 -5.56
N GLN A 83 10.52 -8.10 -4.43
CA GLN A 83 10.90 -9.49 -4.14
C GLN A 83 9.69 -10.40 -3.91
N TYR A 84 8.68 -9.93 -3.15
CA TYR A 84 7.58 -10.77 -2.69
C TYR A 84 6.25 -10.55 -3.41
N ALA A 85 6.12 -9.48 -4.20
CA ALA A 85 4.91 -9.23 -4.97
C ALA A 85 4.79 -10.21 -6.13
N VAL A 86 3.61 -10.80 -6.27
CA VAL A 86 3.26 -11.64 -7.42
C VAL A 86 2.35 -10.87 -8.37
N LYS A 87 2.69 -10.89 -9.66
CA LYS A 87 1.85 -10.34 -10.72
C LYS A 87 0.79 -11.37 -11.11
N ARG A 88 -0.50 -11.06 -10.89
CA ARG A 88 -1.60 -11.98 -11.21
C ARG A 88 -2.78 -11.25 -11.81
N ALA A 89 -3.42 -11.87 -12.81
CA ALA A 89 -4.73 -11.47 -13.29
C ALA A 89 -5.81 -12.22 -12.51
N LEU A 90 -6.85 -11.53 -12.07
CA LEU A 90 -7.99 -12.14 -11.37
C LEU A 90 -9.27 -11.79 -12.13
N GLY A 91 -10.00 -12.81 -12.58
CA GLY A 91 -11.20 -12.63 -13.39
C GLY A 91 -10.92 -11.81 -14.65
N LYS A 92 -11.75 -10.78 -14.89
CA LYS A 92 -11.66 -9.89 -16.06
C LYS A 92 -10.73 -8.68 -15.84
N PHE A 93 -10.08 -8.57 -14.69
CA PHE A 93 -9.23 -7.43 -14.37
C PHE A 93 -7.84 -7.58 -14.97
N LYS A 94 -7.24 -6.44 -15.35
CA LYS A 94 -5.82 -6.38 -15.77
C LYS A 94 -4.92 -6.99 -14.68
N PRO A 95 -3.76 -7.56 -15.04
CA PRO A 95 -2.80 -8.06 -14.06
C PRO A 95 -2.39 -6.98 -13.05
N ARG A 96 -2.44 -7.33 -11.76
CA ARG A 96 -2.02 -6.48 -10.64
C ARG A 96 -0.89 -7.12 -9.86
N LEU A 97 -0.16 -6.28 -9.13
CA LEU A 97 0.89 -6.69 -8.20
C LEU A 97 0.24 -6.92 -6.82
N TYR A 98 0.37 -8.13 -6.30
CA TYR A 98 -0.14 -8.51 -4.98
C TYR A 98 1.02 -8.90 -4.08
N CYS A 99 1.25 -8.13 -3.01
CA CYS A 99 2.22 -8.48 -1.98
C CYS A 99 1.47 -8.90 -0.70
N PRO A 100 1.62 -10.16 -0.23
CA PRO A 100 0.95 -10.65 0.99
C PRO A 100 1.22 -9.77 2.21
N MET A 101 0.19 -9.50 3.02
CA MET A 101 0.27 -8.59 4.16
C MET A 101 1.28 -9.02 5.23
N LYS A 102 1.61 -10.32 5.31
CA LYS A 102 2.66 -10.84 6.21
C LYS A 102 4.05 -10.21 6.00
N TYR A 103 4.30 -9.58 4.85
CA TYR A 103 5.56 -8.89 4.54
C TYR A 103 5.52 -7.39 4.84
N TRP A 104 4.38 -6.87 5.31
CA TRP A 104 4.18 -5.46 5.61
C TRP A 104 4.29 -5.20 7.11
N ASP A 105 4.89 -4.07 7.46
CA ASP A 105 4.96 -3.58 8.81
C ASP A 105 3.71 -2.73 9.10
N GLN A 106 2.91 -3.13 10.10
CA GLN A 106 1.75 -2.34 10.56
C GLN A 106 2.21 -1.31 11.60
N ILE A 107 2.00 -0.02 11.34
CA ILE A 107 2.58 1.07 12.14
C ILE A 107 1.64 1.58 13.24
N ASN A 108 0.32 1.46 13.05
CA ASN A 108 -0.67 2.00 13.97
C ASN A 108 -1.24 0.97 14.97
N ARG A 109 -0.53 -0.13 15.24
CA ARG A 109 -1.03 -1.10 16.23
C ARG A 109 -0.99 -0.44 17.61
N LYS A 110 -2.15 0.04 18.10
CA LYS A 110 -2.33 0.27 19.54
C LYS A 110 -1.92 -1.04 20.22
N PRO A 111 -1.05 -1.03 21.23
CA PRO A 111 -0.78 -2.24 21.98
C PRO A 111 -2.12 -2.78 22.50
N GLU A 112 -2.44 -4.03 22.16
CA GLU A 112 -3.56 -4.71 22.81
C GLU A 112 -3.31 -4.65 24.32
N PRO A 113 -4.31 -4.28 25.14
CA PRO A 113 -4.17 -4.47 26.58
C PRO A 113 -3.92 -5.96 26.80
N ARG A 114 -2.80 -6.29 27.46
CA ARG A 114 -2.54 -7.66 27.90
C ARG A 114 -3.70 -8.05 28.81
N GLN A 115 -4.61 -8.90 28.34
CA GLN A 115 -5.54 -9.60 29.22
C GLN A 115 -4.68 -10.46 30.16
N GLY A 116 -4.48 -10.00 31.39
CA GLY A 116 -3.66 -10.75 32.35
C GLY A 116 -3.02 -9.99 33.51
N GLN A 117 -3.26 -8.69 33.72
CA GLN A 117 -2.96 -8.08 35.02
C GLN A 117 -4.27 -7.88 35.80
N LEU A 118 -4.67 -8.96 36.48
CA LEU A 118 -5.46 -8.87 37.70
C LEU A 118 -4.67 -7.99 38.68
N ALA A 119 -5.01 -6.72 38.76
CA ALA A 119 -4.67 -5.92 39.94
C ALA A 119 -5.59 -6.41 41.06
N PHE A 120 -5.09 -7.36 41.85
CA PHE A 120 -5.51 -7.46 43.23
C PHE A 120 -4.98 -6.22 43.93
N LEU A 121 -5.87 -5.36 44.41
CA LEU A 121 -5.81 -4.63 45.68
C LEU A 121 -7.20 -4.08 45.98
#